data_AF-A0A8J7G1X4-F1
#
_entry.id   AF-A0A8J7G1X4-F1
#
_cell.length_a   1.000
_cell.length_b   1.000
_cell.length_c   1.000
_cell.angle_alpha   90.00
_cell.angle_beta   90.00
_cell.angle_gamma   90.00
#
_symmetry.space_group_name_H-M   'P 1'
#
loop_
_entity.id
_entity.type
_entity.pdbx_description
1 polymer ?
#
loop_
_entity_poly.entity_id
_entity_poly.type
_entity_poly.pdbx_seq_one_letter_code
_entity_poly.pdbx_strand_id
1 'polypeptide(L)'
;MSAKPFPVERWQPLRALGELFCGPCGRASLTIELAPYELDGDEVDSPLRLDQIDLPVDELFELAGRTFEFPLNPEEGFIDGSVYLRTRHHTVDVLQLAFCVEEAGELPLKVTGCIAPEPCSLDYAETDFVLETRLILPWRETDLPAVAKAAIAACGASKPADAGRVMASLKNDPRCSEWRGALHALIKQILHD
;
A
#
# COMPACT_ATOMS: atom_id res chain seq x y z
N MET A 1 23.04 14.17 -25.68
CA MET A 1 21.58 14.08 -25.88
C MET A 1 20.96 14.38 -24.53
N SER A 2 19.91 15.20 -24.47
CA SER A 2 19.21 15.46 -23.20
C SER A 2 18.37 14.23 -22.88
N ALA A 3 18.51 13.67 -21.69
CA ALA A 3 17.68 12.56 -21.26
C ALA A 3 16.20 12.96 -21.33
N LYS A 4 15.32 12.03 -21.75
CA LYS A 4 13.87 12.26 -21.82
C LYS A 4 13.26 12.18 -20.41
N PRO A 5 12.17 12.90 -20.09
CA PRO A 5 11.53 12.76 -18.79
C PRO A 5 11.05 11.33 -18.56
N PHE A 6 11.22 10.82 -17.33
CA PHE A 6 10.61 9.55 -16.92
C PHE A 6 9.08 9.66 -16.99
N PRO A 7 8.37 8.66 -17.58
CA PRO A 7 6.93 8.74 -17.84
C PRO A 7 6.11 8.40 -16.59
N VAL A 8 6.19 9.24 -15.56
CA VAL A 8 5.47 9.07 -14.28
C VAL A 8 3.95 9.00 -14.46
N GLU A 9 3.41 9.55 -15.54
CA GLU A 9 1.99 9.45 -15.89
C GLU A 9 1.52 8.02 -16.16
N ARG A 10 2.46 7.08 -16.37
CA ARG A 10 2.16 5.65 -16.51
C ARG A 10 1.99 4.95 -15.17
N TRP A 11 2.42 5.56 -14.06
CA TRP A 11 2.18 5.03 -12.72
C TRP A 11 0.69 5.16 -12.39
N GLN A 12 -0.03 4.06 -12.54
CA GLN A 12 -1.42 3.94 -12.14
C GLN A 12 -1.50 3.21 -10.80
N PRO A 13 -1.64 3.93 -9.68
CA PRO A 13 -1.67 3.29 -8.37
C PRO A 13 -2.98 2.53 -8.17
N LEU A 14 -2.87 1.33 -7.63
CA LEU A 14 -4.00 0.46 -7.31
C LEU A 14 -4.44 0.67 -5.87
N ARG A 15 -3.48 0.61 -4.94
CA ARG A 15 -3.64 0.81 -3.49
C ARG A 15 -2.28 0.94 -2.82
N ALA A 16 -2.28 1.39 -1.57
CA ALA A 16 -1.12 1.34 -0.70
C ALA A 16 -1.38 0.37 0.47
N LEU A 17 -0.35 -0.35 0.86
CA LEU A 17 -0.32 -1.19 2.05
C LEU A 17 0.74 -0.61 2.99
N GLY A 18 0.42 -0.54 4.28
CA GLY A 18 1.32 0.00 5.28
C GLY A 18 1.60 -1.01 6.38
N GLU A 19 2.83 -0.99 6.88
CA GLU A 19 3.26 -1.72 8.07
C GLU A 19 3.98 -0.75 9.00
N LEU A 20 3.60 -0.76 10.28
CA LEU A 20 4.33 -0.05 11.33
C LEU A 20 5.34 -0.99 11.98
N PHE A 21 6.41 -0.43 12.52
CA PHE A 21 7.42 -1.17 13.29
C PHE A 21 8.05 -2.37 12.55
N CYS A 22 8.31 -2.22 11.25
CA CYS A 22 8.86 -3.27 10.41
C CYS A 22 10.40 -3.19 10.32
N GLY A 23 11.02 -4.32 9.96
CA GLY A 23 12.46 -4.42 9.70
C GLY A 23 13.37 -4.21 10.93
N PRO A 24 14.69 -4.18 10.73
CA PRO A 24 15.67 -4.11 11.82
C PRO A 24 15.65 -2.78 12.60
N CYS A 25 15.08 -1.72 12.02
CA CYS A 25 15.02 -0.40 12.62
C CYS A 25 13.66 -0.10 13.30
N GLY A 26 12.67 -1.00 13.18
CA GLY A 26 11.33 -0.78 13.73
C GLY A 26 10.63 0.45 13.17
N ARG A 27 10.86 0.78 11.90
CA ARG A 27 10.28 1.94 11.22
C ARG A 27 9.08 1.54 10.38
N ALA A 28 8.31 2.51 9.92
CA ALA A 28 7.18 2.24 9.04
C ALA A 28 7.65 1.96 7.59
N SER A 29 6.85 1.20 6.87
CA SER A 29 6.97 1.04 5.41
C SER A 29 5.62 1.20 4.74
N LEU A 30 5.64 1.73 3.51
CA LEU A 30 4.49 1.77 2.62
C LEU A 30 4.86 1.11 1.29
N THR A 31 4.01 0.20 0.82
CA THR A 31 4.11 -0.36 -0.53
C THR A 31 2.93 0.13 -1.34
N ILE A 32 3.20 0.92 -2.38
CA ILE A 32 2.18 1.41 -3.31
C ILE A 32 2.20 0.49 -4.52
N GLU A 33 1.17 -0.34 -4.62
CA GLU A 33 0.97 -1.21 -5.77
C GLU A 33 0.61 -0.36 -6.99
N LEU A 34 1.32 -0.58 -8.08
CA LEU A 34 1.08 0.06 -9.37
C LEU A 34 0.52 -0.98 -10.34
N ALA A 35 -0.36 -0.57 -11.25
CA ALA A 35 -0.73 -1.41 -12.37
C ALA A 35 0.51 -1.65 -13.26
N PRO A 36 0.67 -2.85 -13.85
CA PRO A 36 1.72 -3.09 -14.82
C PRO A 36 1.66 -2.08 -15.97
N TYR A 37 2.82 -1.62 -16.43
CA TYR A 37 2.93 -0.63 -17.50
C TYR A 37 4.11 -0.94 -18.41
N GLU A 38 4.05 -0.45 -19.65
CA GLU A 38 5.16 -0.61 -20.59
C GLU A 38 6.20 0.51 -20.39
N LEU A 39 7.49 0.18 -20.43
CA LEU A 39 8.61 1.11 -20.45
C LEU A 39 9.65 0.66 -21.48
N ASP A 40 9.89 1.45 -22.52
CA ASP A 40 10.84 1.14 -23.60
C ASP A 40 10.63 -0.25 -24.25
N GLY A 41 9.38 -0.71 -24.35
CA GLY A 41 9.00 -2.00 -24.93
C GLY A 41 9.06 -3.19 -23.95
N ASP A 42 9.48 -2.96 -22.70
CA ASP A 42 9.47 -3.96 -21.64
C ASP A 42 8.24 -3.75 -20.74
N GLU A 43 7.62 -4.83 -20.28
CA GLU A 43 6.60 -4.76 -19.22
C GLU A 43 7.28 -4.53 -17.86
N VAL A 44 6.79 -3.56 -17.11
CA VAL A 44 7.20 -3.27 -15.74
C VAL A 44 6.06 -3.61 -14.81
N ASP A 45 6.31 -4.57 -13.92
CA ASP A 45 5.46 -4.92 -12.78
C ASP A 45 6.28 -4.75 -11.50
N SER A 46 6.29 -3.51 -10.99
CA SER A 46 7.00 -3.17 -9.76
C SER A 46 6.15 -2.18 -8.96
N PRO A 47 5.95 -2.42 -7.66
CA PRO A 47 5.41 -1.39 -6.78
C PRO A 47 6.43 -0.26 -6.56
N LEU A 48 5.94 0.87 -6.08
CA LEU A 48 6.75 1.89 -5.41
C LEU A 48 6.85 1.50 -3.92
N ARG A 49 8.07 1.20 -3.47
CA ARG A 49 8.35 0.83 -2.07
C ARG A 49 8.92 2.03 -1.35
N LEU A 50 8.40 2.33 -0.17
CA LEU A 50 8.84 3.39 0.71
C LEU A 50 9.20 2.76 2.06
N ASP A 51 10.48 2.68 2.37
CA ASP A 51 10.99 2.04 3.58
C ASP A 51 11.59 3.09 4.55
N GLN A 52 11.80 2.68 5.80
CA GLN A 52 12.47 3.47 6.85
C GLN A 52 11.79 4.80 7.20
N ILE A 53 10.46 4.86 7.05
CA ILE A 53 9.67 6.06 7.31
C ILE A 53 9.54 6.27 8.83
N ASP A 54 9.92 7.45 9.31
CA ASP A 54 9.69 7.87 10.68
C ASP A 54 8.30 8.49 10.81
N LEU A 55 7.35 7.71 11.34
CA LEU A 55 5.98 8.16 11.59
C LEU A 55 5.70 8.10 13.10
N PRO A 56 5.39 9.24 13.75
CA PRO A 56 5.06 9.27 15.18
C PRO A 56 3.59 8.88 15.39
N VAL A 57 3.30 7.60 15.13
CA VAL A 57 2.01 6.94 15.36
C VAL A 57 2.25 5.50 15.82
N ASP A 58 1.34 5.00 16.65
CA ASP A 58 1.33 3.59 17.04
C ASP A 58 0.40 2.76 16.14
N GLU A 59 -0.59 3.41 15.52
CA GLU A 59 -1.60 2.76 14.68
C GLU A 59 -1.86 3.55 13.38
N LEU A 60 -2.06 2.86 12.26
CA LEU A 60 -2.14 3.50 10.93
C LEU A 60 -3.30 4.49 10.78
N PHE A 61 -4.40 4.32 11.51
CA PHE A 61 -5.53 5.26 11.46
C PHE A 61 -5.19 6.61 12.08
N GLU A 62 -4.16 6.70 12.93
CA GLU A 62 -3.71 7.97 13.53
C GLU A 62 -3.03 8.88 12.50
N LEU A 63 -2.77 8.37 11.29
CA LEU A 63 -2.28 9.17 10.16
C LEU A 63 -3.38 10.05 9.58
N ALA A 64 -4.66 9.79 9.86
CA ALA A 64 -5.75 10.49 9.22
C ALA A 64 -5.71 12.01 9.42
N GLY A 65 -5.79 12.74 8.31
CA GLY A 65 -5.72 14.20 8.27
C GLY A 65 -4.32 14.78 8.53
N ARG A 66 -3.26 13.97 8.52
CA ARG A 66 -1.88 14.40 8.78
C ARG A 66 -1.06 14.47 7.50
N THR A 67 -0.14 15.42 7.48
CA THR A 67 0.86 15.57 6.42
C THR A 67 2.24 15.52 7.06
N PHE A 68 3.15 14.79 6.41
CA PHE A 68 4.55 14.66 6.80
C PHE A 68 5.42 15.09 5.63
N GLU A 69 6.46 15.84 5.93
CA GLU A 69 7.47 16.27 4.98
C GLU A 69 8.79 15.58 5.32
N PHE A 70 9.56 15.24 4.29
CA PHE A 70 10.79 14.48 4.41
C PHE A 70 11.89 15.18 3.62
N PRO A 71 13.14 15.11 4.10
CA PRO A 71 14.28 15.65 3.37
C PRO A 71 14.69 14.71 2.22
N LEU A 72 15.54 15.21 1.32
CA LEU A 72 16.06 14.45 0.18
C LEU A 72 17.19 13.50 0.59
N ASN A 73 17.36 12.39 -0.12
CA ASN A 73 18.52 11.51 0.08
C ASN A 73 19.84 12.28 -0.21
N PRO A 74 20.88 12.21 0.66
CA PRO A 74 21.04 11.36 1.85
C PRO A 74 20.83 12.08 3.20
N GLU A 75 20.07 13.18 3.24
CA GLU A 75 19.83 13.92 4.48
C GLU A 75 19.09 13.06 5.52
N GLU A 76 19.44 13.20 6.79
CA GLU A 76 18.86 12.40 7.87
C GLU A 76 17.33 12.54 7.93
N GLY A 77 16.62 11.41 7.94
CA GLY A 77 15.16 11.37 7.94
C GLY A 77 14.52 11.20 6.56
N PHE A 78 15.31 11.12 5.49
CA PHE A 78 14.80 10.77 4.16
C PHE A 78 14.12 9.40 4.16
N ILE A 79 13.14 9.24 3.27
CA ILE A 79 12.49 7.94 3.01
C ILE A 79 13.38 7.16 2.04
N ASP A 80 13.65 5.89 2.36
CA ASP A 80 14.30 4.97 1.43
C ASP A 80 13.27 4.48 0.40
N GLY A 81 13.03 5.31 -0.62
CA GLY A 81 12.04 5.08 -1.67
C GLY A 81 12.66 4.43 -2.90
N SER A 82 11.95 3.48 -3.51
CA SER A 82 12.43 2.81 -4.71
C SER A 82 11.38 2.17 -5.60
N VAL A 83 11.76 2.00 -6.86
CA VAL A 83 11.08 1.15 -7.85
C VAL A 83 12.10 0.23 -8.52
N TYR A 84 11.65 -0.94 -8.97
CA TYR A 84 12.46 -1.83 -9.77
C TYR A 84 12.17 -1.65 -11.26
N LEU A 85 13.18 -1.24 -12.02
CA LEU A 85 13.10 -1.10 -13.47
C LEU A 85 14.19 -1.97 -14.09
N ARG A 86 13.84 -2.81 -15.07
CA ARG A 86 14.78 -3.77 -15.68
C ARG A 86 15.60 -4.56 -14.65
N THR A 87 14.94 -5.05 -13.60
CA THR A 87 15.54 -5.80 -12.46
C THR A 87 16.57 -5.02 -11.62
N ARG A 88 16.66 -3.70 -11.79
CA ARG A 88 17.54 -2.82 -11.02
C ARG A 88 16.73 -1.94 -10.09
N HIS A 89 17.35 -1.58 -8.97
CA HIS A 89 16.80 -0.65 -8.00
C HIS A 89 17.03 0.77 -8.47
N HIS A 90 15.97 1.58 -8.50
CA HIS A 90 16.05 3.00 -8.80
C HIS A 90 15.48 3.78 -7.63
N THR A 91 16.25 4.75 -7.14
CA THR A 91 15.86 5.59 -6.02
C THR A 91 14.69 6.50 -6.41
N VAL A 92 13.78 6.65 -5.46
CA VAL A 92 12.66 7.59 -5.51
C VAL A 92 12.72 8.43 -4.24
N ASP A 93 12.93 9.71 -4.40
CA ASP A 93 12.89 10.65 -3.29
C ASP A 93 11.43 11.04 -3.02
N VAL A 94 10.97 10.85 -1.79
CA VAL A 94 9.63 11.29 -1.37
C VAL A 94 9.79 12.52 -0.48
N LEU A 95 9.16 13.61 -0.89
CA LEU A 95 9.19 14.90 -0.19
C LEU A 95 8.01 15.05 0.77
N GLN A 96 6.87 14.45 0.44
CA GLN A 96 5.66 14.59 1.25
C GLN A 96 4.75 13.37 1.16
N LEU A 97 4.21 12.97 2.31
CA LEU A 97 3.06 12.08 2.44
C LEU A 97 1.92 12.85 3.09
N ALA A 98 0.82 13.03 2.36
CA ALA A 98 -0.39 13.66 2.88
C ALA A 98 -1.51 12.62 2.97
N PHE A 99 -1.93 12.33 4.20
CA PHE A 99 -2.99 11.40 4.53
C PHE A 99 -4.27 12.19 4.78
N CYS A 100 -5.28 11.99 3.94
CA CYS A 100 -6.56 12.68 4.04
C CYS A 100 -7.43 12.08 5.17
N VAL A 101 -8.70 12.44 5.21
CA VAL A 101 -9.66 11.87 6.15
C VAL A 101 -9.96 10.41 5.77
N GLU A 102 -10.12 9.55 6.78
CA GLU A 102 -10.52 8.15 6.58
C GLU A 102 -11.89 8.07 5.88
N GLU A 103 -11.98 7.24 4.84
CA GLU A 103 -13.20 6.95 4.11
C GLU A 103 -13.35 5.44 3.92
N ALA A 104 -14.38 4.86 4.55
CA ALA A 104 -14.75 3.44 4.38
C ALA A 104 -13.62 2.42 4.67
N GLY A 105 -12.77 2.68 5.68
CA GLY A 105 -11.65 1.79 6.04
C GLY A 105 -10.44 1.93 5.11
N GLU A 106 -10.39 2.99 4.33
CA GLU A 106 -9.26 3.39 3.50
C GLU A 106 -8.85 4.82 3.87
N LEU A 107 -7.57 5.13 3.69
CA LEU A 107 -7.02 6.46 3.92
C LEU A 107 -6.49 7.00 2.60
N PRO A 108 -7.18 7.96 1.94
CA PRO A 108 -6.66 8.58 0.74
C PRO A 108 -5.29 9.19 1.04
N LEU A 109 -4.33 8.89 0.18
CA LEU A 109 -2.92 9.19 0.35
C LEU A 109 -2.43 9.91 -0.91
N LYS A 110 -1.84 11.08 -0.73
CA LYS A 110 -1.09 11.79 -1.74
C LYS A 110 0.40 11.71 -1.44
N VAL A 111 1.17 11.24 -2.41
CA VAL A 111 2.63 11.14 -2.37
C VAL A 111 3.20 12.14 -3.34
N THR A 112 4.07 13.02 -2.85
CA THR A 112 4.80 13.98 -3.70
C THR A 112 6.28 13.68 -3.58
N GLY A 113 6.96 13.64 -4.71
CA GLY A 113 8.37 13.27 -4.75
C GLY A 113 8.96 13.42 -6.14
N CYS A 114 10.12 12.81 -6.32
CA CYS A 114 10.85 12.80 -7.56
C CYS A 114 11.51 11.44 -7.79
N ILE A 115 11.56 11.00 -9.04
CA ILE A 115 12.33 9.82 -9.44
C ILE A 115 13.53 10.27 -10.26
N ALA A 116 14.71 9.77 -9.89
CA ALA A 116 15.94 9.94 -10.64
C ALA A 116 16.46 8.56 -11.09
N PRO A 117 16.01 8.04 -12.26
CA PRO A 117 16.46 6.74 -12.72
C PRO A 117 17.97 6.74 -12.96
N GLU A 118 18.68 5.73 -12.44
CA GLU A 118 20.13 5.60 -12.64
C GLU A 118 20.53 5.67 -14.14
N PRO A 119 21.30 6.69 -14.56
CA PRO A 119 21.61 6.94 -15.97
C PRO A 119 22.37 5.79 -16.67
N CYS A 120 23.08 4.98 -15.89
CA CYS A 120 23.82 3.82 -16.37
C CYS A 120 22.90 2.67 -16.85
N SER A 121 21.60 2.75 -16.59
CA SER A 121 20.64 1.68 -16.88
C SER A 121 19.45 2.15 -17.72
N LEU A 122 19.09 3.44 -17.65
CA LEU A 122 18.03 4.05 -18.43
C LEU A 122 18.39 5.50 -18.80
N ASP A 123 18.01 5.93 -20.01
CA ASP A 123 18.23 7.32 -20.48
C ASP A 123 17.02 8.20 -20.15
N TYR A 124 16.72 8.32 -18.86
CA TYR A 124 15.64 9.16 -18.34
C TYR A 124 16.21 10.27 -17.44
N ALA A 125 15.62 11.45 -17.57
CA ALA A 125 15.85 12.57 -16.69
C ALA A 125 15.11 12.36 -15.37
N GLU A 126 15.58 13.05 -14.35
CA GLU A 126 14.87 13.25 -13.11
C GLU A 126 13.49 13.89 -13.38
N THR A 127 12.44 13.34 -12.76
CA THR A 127 11.05 13.76 -12.97
C THR A 127 10.29 13.81 -11.65
N ASP A 128 9.75 14.97 -11.34
CA ASP A 128 8.81 15.16 -10.24
C ASP A 128 7.50 14.41 -10.49
N PHE A 129 6.89 13.89 -9.43
CA PHE A 129 5.58 13.27 -9.50
C PHE A 129 4.68 13.67 -8.33
N VAL A 130 3.38 13.56 -8.61
CA VAL A 130 2.33 13.55 -7.61
C VAL A 130 1.49 12.31 -7.88
N LEU A 131 1.42 11.43 -6.88
CA LEU A 131 0.70 10.16 -6.97
C LEU A 131 -0.41 10.15 -5.92
N GLU A 132 -1.64 9.87 -6.33
CA GLU A 132 -2.79 9.76 -5.44
C GLU A 132 -3.25 8.30 -5.40
N THR A 133 -3.39 7.76 -4.19
CA THR A 133 -3.79 6.38 -3.95
C THR A 133 -4.59 6.29 -2.65
N ARG A 134 -4.86 5.06 -2.18
CA ARG A 134 -5.53 4.81 -0.90
C ARG A 134 -4.76 3.78 -0.11
N LEU A 135 -4.36 4.15 1.10
CA LEU A 135 -3.82 3.23 2.09
C LEU A 135 -4.96 2.39 2.65
N ILE A 136 -4.85 1.08 2.50
CA ILE A 136 -5.80 0.14 3.10
C ILE A 136 -5.50 0.07 4.60
N LEU A 137 -6.47 0.46 5.44
CA LEU A 137 -6.32 0.38 6.88
C LEU A 137 -6.61 -1.05 7.37
N PRO A 138 -5.92 -1.53 8.42
CA PRO A 138 -6.25 -2.79 9.05
C PRO A 138 -7.69 -2.76 9.60
N TRP A 139 -8.35 -3.92 9.66
CA TRP A 139 -9.63 -4.02 10.35
C TRP A 139 -9.44 -3.84 11.84
N ARG A 140 -10.41 -3.18 12.47
CA ARG A 140 -10.58 -3.17 13.92
C ARG A 140 -11.41 -4.38 14.33
N GLU A 141 -11.27 -4.82 15.58
CA GLU A 141 -12.10 -5.89 16.12
C GLU A 141 -13.61 -5.57 15.98
N THR A 142 -13.96 -4.29 16.12
CA THR A 142 -15.33 -3.77 15.94
C THR A 142 -15.87 -3.94 14.51
N ASP A 143 -15.00 -4.08 13.51
CA ASP A 143 -15.38 -4.21 12.10
C ASP A 143 -15.73 -5.67 11.74
N LEU A 144 -15.19 -6.64 12.49
CA LEU A 144 -15.30 -8.08 12.17
C LEU A 144 -16.75 -8.57 12.00
N PRO A 145 -17.73 -8.17 12.83
CA PRO A 145 -19.11 -8.59 12.63
C PRO A 145 -19.70 -8.12 11.29
N ALA A 146 -19.39 -6.90 10.86
CA ALA A 146 -19.85 -6.37 9.59
C ALA A 146 -19.16 -7.08 8.42
N VAL A 147 -17.84 -7.28 8.52
CA VAL A 147 -17.04 -8.03 7.53
C VAL A 147 -17.55 -9.45 7.36
N ALA A 148 -17.78 -10.17 8.47
CA ALA A 148 -18.30 -11.54 8.45
C ALA A 148 -19.68 -11.63 7.77
N LYS A 149 -20.61 -10.73 8.13
CA LYS A 149 -21.94 -10.67 7.53
C LYS A 149 -21.89 -10.37 6.03
N ALA A 150 -21.07 -9.40 5.61
CA ALA A 150 -20.90 -9.05 4.21
C ALA A 150 -20.33 -10.23 3.41
N ALA A 151 -19.33 -10.93 3.95
CA ALA A 151 -18.72 -12.09 3.30
C ALA A 151 -19.69 -13.27 3.17
N ILE A 152 -20.46 -13.56 4.23
CA ILE A 152 -21.53 -14.58 4.23
C ILE A 152 -22.55 -14.27 3.13
N ALA A 153 -23.04 -13.03 3.08
CA ALA A 153 -24.01 -12.57 2.09
C ALA A 153 -23.48 -12.68 0.66
N ALA A 154 -22.24 -12.21 0.41
CA ALA A 154 -21.60 -12.28 -0.90
C ALA A 154 -21.42 -13.73 -1.40
N CYS A 155 -21.22 -14.68 -0.47
CA CYS A 155 -21.09 -16.10 -0.79
C CYS A 155 -22.42 -16.85 -0.82
N GLY A 156 -23.55 -16.20 -0.50
CA GLY A 156 -24.85 -16.88 -0.32
C GLY A 156 -24.77 -18.05 0.66
N ALA A 157 -23.96 -17.93 1.72
CA ALA A 157 -23.77 -18.97 2.72
C ALA A 157 -24.93 -18.99 3.72
N SER A 158 -25.39 -20.18 4.10
CA SER A 158 -26.55 -20.33 4.99
C SER A 158 -26.42 -21.48 6.00
N LYS A 159 -25.34 -22.26 5.93
CA LYS A 159 -25.09 -23.37 6.86
C LYS A 159 -23.64 -23.37 7.33
N PRO A 160 -23.33 -23.95 8.51
CA PRO A 160 -21.96 -23.97 9.06
C PRO A 160 -20.91 -24.61 8.13
N ALA A 161 -21.32 -25.56 7.29
CA ALA A 161 -20.45 -26.20 6.29
C ALA A 161 -19.93 -25.23 5.22
N ASP A 162 -20.58 -24.07 5.02
CA ASP A 162 -20.17 -23.06 4.04
C ASP A 162 -19.06 -22.14 4.55
N ALA A 163 -18.72 -22.19 5.86
CA ALA A 163 -17.74 -21.30 6.47
C ALA A 163 -16.37 -21.32 5.75
N GLY A 164 -15.94 -22.49 5.26
CA GLY A 164 -14.69 -22.61 4.49
C GLY A 164 -14.73 -21.83 3.17
N ARG A 165 -15.89 -21.80 2.49
CA ARG A 165 -16.08 -21.01 1.26
C ARG A 165 -16.04 -19.52 1.55
N VAL A 166 -16.66 -19.09 2.66
CA VAL A 166 -16.63 -17.68 3.10
C VAL A 166 -15.20 -17.26 3.44
N MET A 167 -14.44 -18.09 4.18
CA MET A 167 -13.04 -17.78 4.46
C MET A 167 -12.18 -17.75 3.19
N ALA A 168 -12.47 -18.59 2.21
CA ALA A 168 -11.77 -18.59 0.93
C ALA A 168 -12.00 -17.31 0.12
N SER A 169 -13.17 -16.67 0.22
CA SER A 169 -13.43 -15.39 -0.45
C SER A 169 -12.65 -14.23 0.18
N LEU A 170 -12.37 -14.30 1.48
CA LEU A 170 -11.58 -13.31 2.22
C LEU A 170 -10.06 -13.51 2.13
N LYS A 171 -9.60 -14.65 1.56
CA LYS A 171 -8.18 -15.04 1.53
C LYS A 171 -7.25 -13.95 0.95
N ASN A 172 -7.70 -13.28 -0.10
CA ASN A 172 -6.89 -12.35 -0.87
C ASN A 172 -7.00 -10.90 -0.34
N ASP A 173 -7.85 -10.66 0.66
CA ASP A 173 -7.89 -9.37 1.33
C ASP A 173 -6.66 -9.26 2.26
N PRO A 174 -5.77 -8.26 2.07
CA PRO A 174 -4.56 -8.13 2.86
C PRO A 174 -4.83 -7.98 4.36
N ARG A 175 -6.01 -7.47 4.74
CA ARG A 175 -6.42 -7.29 6.15
C ARG A 175 -6.81 -8.59 6.84
N CYS A 176 -7.05 -9.66 6.07
CA CYS A 176 -7.60 -10.91 6.61
C CYS A 176 -6.59 -11.73 7.42
N SER A 177 -5.29 -11.60 7.14
CA SER A 177 -4.22 -12.46 7.68
C SER A 177 -4.21 -12.52 9.21
N GLU A 178 -4.31 -11.37 9.87
CA GLU A 178 -4.35 -11.21 11.32
C GLU A 178 -5.64 -11.78 11.93
N TRP A 179 -6.76 -11.56 11.25
CA TRP A 179 -8.09 -11.86 11.76
C TRP A 179 -8.61 -13.24 11.39
N ARG A 180 -7.84 -14.08 10.70
CA ARG A 180 -8.30 -15.39 10.18
C ARG A 180 -8.99 -16.25 11.23
N GLY A 181 -8.40 -16.33 12.43
CA GLY A 181 -8.95 -17.13 13.53
C GLY A 181 -10.29 -16.57 14.04
N ALA A 182 -10.31 -15.27 14.36
CA ALA A 182 -11.49 -14.58 14.87
C ALA A 182 -12.65 -14.59 13.86
N LEU A 183 -12.37 -14.27 12.59
CA LEU A 183 -13.36 -14.29 11.51
C LEU A 183 -13.94 -15.69 11.29
N HIS A 184 -13.10 -16.74 11.28
CA HIS A 184 -13.59 -18.10 11.10
C HIS A 184 -14.52 -18.53 12.25
N ALA A 185 -14.18 -18.17 13.49
CA ALA A 185 -15.03 -18.44 14.65
C ALA A 185 -16.37 -17.68 14.57
N LEU A 186 -16.30 -16.38 14.25
CA LEU A 186 -17.48 -15.52 14.14
C LEU A 186 -18.42 -15.94 13.00
N ILE A 187 -17.88 -16.28 11.83
CA ILE A 187 -18.65 -16.78 10.68
C ILE A 187 -19.37 -18.07 11.04
N LYS A 188 -18.71 -19.01 11.74
CA LYS A 188 -19.35 -20.24 12.21
C LYS A 188 -20.49 -19.94 13.16
N GLN A 189 -20.28 -19.05 14.13
CA GLN A 189 -21.32 -18.64 15.07
C GLN A 189 -22.55 -18.08 14.32
N ILE A 190 -22.34 -17.12 13.42
CA ILE A 190 -23.43 -16.50 12.65
C ILE A 190 -24.20 -17.51 11.78
N LEU A 191 -23.53 -18.53 11.24
CA LEU A 191 -24.16 -19.57 10.42
C LEU A 191 -24.83 -20.69 11.24
N HIS A 192 -24.60 -20.73 12.55
CA HIS A 192 -25.25 -21.65 13.49
C HIS A 192 -26.54 -21.07 14.09
N ASP A 193 -26.62 -19.74 14.18
CA ASP A 193 -27.79 -18.97 14.62
C ASP A 193 -28.87 -18.87 13.52
#